data_AF-A0A7C3HDF3-F1
#
_entry.id   AF-A0A7C3HDF3-F1
#
_cell.length_a   1.000
_cell.length_b   1.000
_cell.length_c   1.000
_cell.angle_alpha   90.00
_cell.angle_beta   90.00
_cell.angle_gamma   90.00
#
_symmetry.space_group_name_H-M   'P 1'
#
loop_
_entity.id
_entity.type
_entity.pdbx_description
1 polymer ?
#
loop_
_entity_poly.entity_id
_entity_poly.type
_entity_poly.pdbx_seq_one_letter_code
_entity_poly.pdbx_strand_id
1 'polypeptide(L)'
;MTMACRGVTRAGAPRWMPRGACWKRLLLALLPVLLGACSGLANRNAPAFSEVIARNDNYIIVRASRDATSRSLAKTFLGDAGRYWLIEEENDDTPVRPGRIVVIPLRETARSGISPHAVQTVPVLCYHRFGDRDDGMMISARRFEQQMAYLRDNGYQVIPLTALLEFLEGRQRVPRKAVVLTIDDGHQSIYKIAYPILKKYGFPATVFIYSDYLGYGGLTWPQIHEMGRDGLIDIQAHSKTHANLNKRLPGESRAAWLHRIETEVAAPTNKLREHADTPVIAYAYPYGETNEQVIDFLGQYDYLLGFTVFPGGNTAYSYPYTLHRSMIFGDRGMQAFRKALNNTMSF
;
A
#
# COMPACT_ATOMS: atom_id res chain seq x y z
N MET A 1 47.75 14.30 40.28
CA MET A 1 47.93 15.74 40.10
C MET A 1 46.72 16.43 40.70
N THR A 2 46.97 17.15 41.78
CA THR A 2 46.08 18.00 42.60
C THR A 2 45.13 18.87 41.77
N MET A 3 43.85 19.01 42.15
CA MET A 3 43.34 20.08 43.04
C MET A 3 41.80 19.99 43.17
N ALA A 4 41.30 20.30 44.37
CA ALA A 4 39.89 20.37 44.75
C ALA A 4 39.31 21.79 44.57
N CYS A 5 37.98 21.92 44.53
CA CYS A 5 37.27 22.90 45.38
C CYS A 5 35.74 22.68 45.45
N ARG A 6 35.23 22.83 46.69
CA ARG A 6 33.84 22.90 47.18
C ARG A 6 33.24 24.30 46.81
N GLY A 7 31.96 24.66 46.88
CA GLY A 7 30.73 24.08 47.43
C GLY A 7 29.55 25.11 47.41
N VAL A 8 28.31 24.59 47.52
CA VAL A 8 27.18 25.04 48.38
C VAL A 8 26.37 26.36 48.11
N THR A 9 25.06 26.16 47.82
CA THR A 9 23.75 26.85 48.16
C THR A 9 23.69 28.37 48.44
N ARG A 10 22.66 29.16 48.06
CA ARG A 10 21.24 29.16 48.53
C ARG A 10 20.41 30.25 47.80
N ALA A 11 19.08 30.18 47.99
CA ALA A 11 17.99 30.89 47.32
C ALA A 11 17.77 32.39 47.66
N GLY A 12 17.01 33.08 46.80
CA GLY A 12 16.37 34.37 47.10
C GLY A 12 15.46 34.88 45.97
N ALA A 13 14.13 34.84 46.20
CA ALA A 13 13.12 35.59 45.43
C ALA A 13 13.07 37.06 45.91
N PRO A 14 12.42 37.99 45.17
CA PRO A 14 11.04 38.34 45.59
C PRO A 14 10.05 38.75 44.49
N ARG A 15 8.76 38.57 44.82
CA ARG A 15 7.52 39.09 44.22
C ARG A 15 7.43 40.61 44.33
N TRP A 16 6.82 41.30 43.35
CA TRP A 16 5.97 42.50 43.56
C TRP A 16 4.93 42.69 42.42
N MET A 17 3.68 42.97 42.80
CA MET A 17 2.51 43.49 42.05
C MET A 17 1.62 44.20 43.12
N PRO A 18 0.59 45.00 42.80
CA PRO A 18 0.42 46.07 41.81
C PRO A 18 -0.25 47.35 42.43
N ARG A 19 -0.38 48.46 41.69
CA ARG A 19 -1.35 49.57 41.93
C ARG A 19 -1.82 50.09 40.56
N GLY A 20 -3.13 50.09 40.24
CA GLY A 20 -4.05 51.26 40.28
C GLY A 20 -3.78 52.24 39.12
N ALA A 21 -4.70 52.75 38.29
CA ALA A 21 -6.14 52.95 38.39
C ALA A 21 -6.77 53.25 36.99
N CYS A 22 -8.10 53.28 37.01
CA CYS A 22 -9.11 53.62 35.99
C CYS A 22 -8.78 54.81 35.03
N TRP A 23 -9.38 54.85 33.83
CA TRP A 23 -10.29 55.92 33.33
C TRP A 23 -10.85 55.64 31.90
N LYS A 24 -12.18 55.81 31.79
CA LYS A 24 -13.01 56.28 30.65
C LYS A 24 -13.19 55.48 29.35
N ARG A 25 -14.44 55.01 29.22
CA ARG A 25 -15.33 54.81 28.05
C ARG A 25 -14.89 55.41 26.71
N LEU A 26 -14.99 54.60 25.65
CA LEU A 26 -15.52 55.02 24.34
C LEU A 26 -16.31 53.87 23.71
N LEU A 27 -17.57 54.13 23.35
CA LEU A 27 -18.44 53.29 22.53
C LEU A 27 -18.07 53.49 21.06
N LEU A 28 -17.91 52.41 20.28
CA LEU A 28 -18.03 52.44 18.83
C LEU A 28 -18.51 51.08 18.31
N ALA A 29 -19.34 51.17 17.27
CA ALA A 29 -20.40 50.25 16.91
C ALA A 29 -19.97 49.03 16.09
N LEU A 30 -20.89 48.06 16.04
CA LEU A 30 -20.91 46.83 15.26
C LEU A 30 -20.68 47.03 13.75
N LEU A 31 -19.91 46.11 13.14
CA LEU A 31 -20.15 45.60 11.79
C LEU A 31 -19.62 44.16 11.66
N PRO A 32 -20.39 43.22 11.09
CA PRO A 32 -20.00 41.82 10.97
C PRO A 32 -18.97 41.64 9.85
N VAL A 33 -17.87 40.94 10.16
CA VAL A 33 -16.92 40.45 9.15
C VAL A 33 -17.63 39.35 8.35
N LEU A 34 -18.12 39.71 7.17
CA LEU A 34 -18.43 38.77 6.10
C LEU A 34 -17.13 38.05 5.72
N LEU A 35 -16.94 36.84 6.25
CA LEU A 35 -16.01 35.88 5.67
C LEU A 35 -16.56 35.47 4.31
N GLY A 36 -16.17 36.23 3.29
CA GLY A 36 -16.39 35.88 1.90
C GLY A 36 -15.80 34.48 1.65
N ALA A 37 -16.66 33.56 1.27
CA ALA A 37 -16.25 32.34 0.60
C ALA A 37 -15.43 32.76 -0.62
N CYS A 38 -14.13 32.42 -0.63
CA CYS A 38 -13.36 32.37 -1.87
C CYS A 38 -13.88 31.19 -2.70
N SER A 39 -15.07 31.34 -3.27
CA SER A 39 -15.45 30.63 -4.48
C SER A 39 -14.45 31.06 -5.55
N GLY A 40 -13.58 30.15 -5.98
CA GLY A 40 -12.63 30.40 -7.05
C GLY A 40 -13.35 31.01 -8.24
N LEU A 41 -12.95 32.22 -8.63
CA LEU A 41 -13.42 32.86 -9.85
C LEU A 41 -13.01 31.95 -11.01
N ALA A 42 -13.99 31.23 -11.56
CA ALA A 42 -13.80 30.41 -12.75
C ALA A 42 -13.25 31.30 -13.86
N ASN A 43 -12.05 30.97 -14.36
CA ASN A 43 -11.40 31.69 -15.43
C ASN A 43 -12.26 31.60 -16.70
N ARG A 44 -13.00 32.67 -17.01
CA ARG A 44 -13.93 32.76 -18.14
C ARG A 44 -13.25 32.78 -19.52
N ASN A 45 -11.92 32.65 -19.59
CA ASN A 45 -11.15 32.58 -20.82
C ASN A 45 -10.54 31.20 -21.12
N ALA A 46 -10.73 30.20 -20.25
CA ALA A 46 -10.25 28.85 -20.55
C ALA A 46 -11.17 28.16 -21.59
N PRO A 47 -10.59 27.38 -22.53
CA PRO A 47 -11.35 26.74 -23.62
C PRO A 47 -12.32 25.69 -23.07
N ALA A 48 -13.42 25.46 -23.80
CA ALA A 48 -14.45 24.47 -23.43
C ALA A 48 -13.92 23.03 -23.53
N PHE A 49 -12.95 22.80 -24.42
CA PHE A 49 -12.26 21.53 -24.60
C PHE A 49 -10.76 21.72 -24.46
N SER A 50 -10.06 20.68 -24.03
CA SER A 50 -8.60 20.73 -23.95
C SER A 50 -8.03 20.79 -25.36
N GLU A 51 -7.23 21.82 -25.64
CA GLU A 51 -6.64 22.05 -26.95
C GLU A 51 -5.34 21.25 -27.09
N VAL A 52 -5.16 20.48 -28.15
CA VAL A 52 -3.89 19.81 -28.44
C VAL A 52 -2.93 20.81 -29.06
N ILE A 53 -1.82 21.09 -28.37
CA ILE A 53 -0.79 22.04 -28.81
C ILE A 53 0.29 21.35 -29.63
N ALA A 54 0.69 20.15 -29.22
CA ALA A 54 1.71 19.36 -29.90
C ALA A 54 1.47 17.86 -29.69
N ARG A 55 1.97 17.04 -30.61
CA ARG A 55 1.88 15.58 -30.54
C ARG A 55 3.03 14.93 -31.28
N ASN A 56 3.52 13.82 -30.72
CA ASN A 56 4.33 12.82 -31.43
C ASN A 56 3.90 11.41 -30.97
N ASP A 57 4.70 10.39 -31.30
CA ASP A 57 4.41 8.99 -30.97
C ASP A 57 4.49 8.66 -29.47
N ASN A 58 5.12 9.54 -28.68
CA ASN A 58 5.41 9.33 -27.27
C ASN A 58 4.57 10.24 -26.37
N TYR A 59 4.17 11.43 -26.82
CA TYR A 59 3.53 12.45 -26.01
C TYR A 59 2.44 13.23 -26.75
N ILE A 60 1.44 13.67 -26.00
CA ILE A 60 0.54 14.77 -26.37
C ILE A 60 0.76 15.90 -25.38
N ILE A 61 0.85 17.13 -25.87
CA ILE A 61 0.86 18.34 -25.05
C ILE A 61 -0.48 19.03 -25.23
N VAL A 62 -1.21 19.23 -24.14
CA VAL A 62 -2.53 19.88 -24.17
C VAL A 62 -2.57 21.15 -23.35
N ARG A 63 -3.39 22.12 -23.78
CA ARG A 63 -3.90 23.18 -22.92
C ARG A 63 -5.17 22.69 -22.23
N ALA A 64 -5.13 22.55 -20.91
CA ALA A 64 -6.26 22.06 -20.13
C ALA A 64 -7.49 22.98 -20.23
N SER A 65 -8.68 22.39 -20.43
CA SER A 65 -9.96 23.09 -20.37
C SER A 65 -10.36 23.49 -18.94
N ARG A 66 -11.50 24.16 -18.79
CA ARG A 66 -12.07 24.53 -17.48
C ARG A 66 -12.32 23.34 -16.56
N ASP A 67 -12.75 22.23 -17.13
CA ASP A 67 -13.19 21.04 -16.39
C ASP A 67 -12.18 19.89 -16.50
N ALA A 68 -11.01 20.16 -17.10
CA ALA A 68 -9.97 19.16 -17.27
C ALA A 68 -9.40 18.73 -15.91
N THR A 69 -9.38 17.42 -15.70
CA THR A 69 -8.70 16.75 -14.59
C THR A 69 -7.72 15.72 -15.15
N SER A 70 -6.75 15.27 -14.35
CA SER A 70 -5.86 14.17 -14.74
C SER A 70 -6.65 12.95 -15.21
N ARG A 71 -7.75 12.61 -14.52
CA ARG A 71 -8.63 11.47 -14.85
C ARG A 71 -9.38 11.67 -16.16
N SER A 72 -9.95 12.85 -16.41
CA SER A 72 -10.65 13.11 -17.67
C SER A 72 -9.68 13.08 -18.84
N LEU A 73 -8.48 13.66 -18.68
CA LEU A 73 -7.43 13.62 -19.71
C LEU A 73 -6.95 12.19 -19.97
N ALA A 74 -6.72 11.40 -18.92
CA ALA A 74 -6.33 10.00 -19.08
C ALA A 74 -7.41 9.16 -19.77
N LYS A 75 -8.68 9.35 -19.41
CA LYS A 75 -9.79 8.71 -20.13
C LYS A 75 -9.79 9.06 -21.62
N THR A 76 -9.60 10.33 -21.95
CA THR A 76 -9.62 10.81 -23.34
C THR A 76 -8.42 10.35 -24.15
N PHE A 77 -7.21 10.44 -23.60
CA PHE A 77 -5.97 10.28 -24.36
C PHE A 77 -5.25 8.96 -24.12
N LEU A 78 -5.49 8.30 -22.98
CA LEU A 78 -4.90 7.01 -22.62
C LEU A 78 -5.93 5.86 -22.65
N GLY A 79 -7.21 6.18 -22.91
CA GLY A 79 -8.31 5.21 -22.95
C GLY A 79 -8.77 4.72 -21.57
N ASP A 80 -8.12 5.12 -20.48
CA ASP A 80 -8.40 4.66 -19.12
C ASP A 80 -8.20 5.79 -18.10
N ALA A 81 -9.28 6.12 -17.38
CA ALA A 81 -9.25 7.13 -16.30
C ALA A 81 -8.40 6.70 -15.09
N GLY A 82 -8.17 5.40 -14.91
CA GLY A 82 -7.30 4.83 -13.89
C GLY A 82 -5.82 5.14 -14.11
N ARG A 83 -5.44 5.49 -15.35
CA ARG A 83 -4.05 5.84 -15.72
C ARG A 83 -3.69 7.31 -15.53
N TYR A 84 -4.53 8.05 -14.79
CA TYR A 84 -4.31 9.47 -14.52
C TYR A 84 -2.97 9.79 -13.84
N TRP A 85 -2.45 8.86 -13.04
CA TRP A 85 -1.17 8.99 -12.36
C TRP A 85 0.01 9.10 -13.33
N LEU A 86 -0.09 8.53 -14.55
CA LEU A 86 0.94 8.72 -15.57
C LEU A 86 1.06 10.19 -15.98
N ILE A 87 -0.07 10.89 -16.07
CA ILE A 87 -0.10 12.31 -16.37
C ILE A 87 0.43 13.09 -15.19
N GLU A 88 0.03 12.76 -13.96
CA GLU A 88 0.51 13.48 -12.77
C GLU A 88 2.03 13.35 -12.62
N GLU A 89 2.58 12.14 -12.71
CA GLU A 89 4.02 11.89 -12.58
C GLU A 89 4.84 12.54 -13.70
N GLU A 90 4.33 12.56 -14.94
CA GLU A 90 4.99 13.22 -16.07
C GLU A 90 5.01 14.75 -15.93
N ASN A 91 4.14 15.31 -15.08
CA ASN A 91 4.06 16.74 -14.79
C ASN A 91 4.48 17.05 -13.34
N ASP A 92 5.38 16.25 -12.77
CA ASP A 92 5.94 16.41 -11.42
C ASP A 92 4.88 16.54 -10.32
N ASP A 93 3.82 15.73 -10.41
CA ASP A 93 2.67 15.69 -9.52
C ASP A 93 1.93 17.04 -9.39
N THR A 94 2.13 17.94 -10.35
CA THR A 94 1.52 19.25 -10.26
C THR A 94 0.07 19.22 -10.77
N PRO A 95 -0.92 19.74 -10.01
CA PRO A 95 -2.33 19.59 -10.38
C PRO A 95 -2.70 20.20 -11.75
N VAL A 96 -3.55 19.49 -12.48
CA VAL A 96 -4.19 20.00 -13.71
C VAL A 96 -5.12 21.16 -13.35
N ARG A 97 -4.96 22.30 -14.04
CA ARG A 97 -5.77 23.51 -13.86
C ARG A 97 -6.12 24.14 -15.22
N PRO A 98 -7.21 24.90 -15.33
CA PRO A 98 -7.62 25.53 -16.59
C PRO A 98 -6.52 26.41 -17.21
N GLY A 99 -6.30 26.24 -18.51
CA GLY A 99 -5.31 26.99 -19.29
C GLY A 99 -3.87 26.48 -19.17
N ARG A 100 -3.60 25.54 -18.25
CA ARG A 100 -2.28 24.98 -18.03
C ARG A 100 -1.84 24.06 -19.17
N ILE A 101 -0.55 24.08 -19.48
CA ILE A 101 0.09 23.08 -20.33
C ILE A 101 0.26 21.79 -19.54
N VAL A 102 -0.22 20.68 -20.10
CA VAL A 102 -0.13 19.33 -19.51
C VAL A 102 0.49 18.40 -20.54
N VAL A 103 1.54 17.68 -20.13
CA VAL A 103 2.18 16.63 -20.92
C VAL A 103 1.49 15.30 -20.64
N ILE A 104 1.10 14.57 -21.67
CA ILE A 104 0.41 13.29 -21.58
C ILE A 104 1.28 12.22 -22.25
N PRO A 105 1.83 11.24 -21.50
CA PRO A 105 2.64 10.18 -22.09
C PRO A 105 1.76 9.15 -22.80
N LEU A 106 1.89 9.02 -24.12
CA LEU A 106 1.21 8.00 -24.94
C LEU A 106 1.85 6.62 -24.83
N ARG A 107 3.10 6.55 -24.37
CA ARG A 107 3.82 5.30 -24.10
C ARG A 107 4.32 5.28 -22.66
N GLU A 108 4.20 4.13 -22.02
CA GLU A 108 4.86 3.88 -20.73
C GLU A 108 6.36 3.68 -20.96
N THR A 109 7.12 4.75 -20.74
CA THR A 109 8.57 4.70 -20.56
C THR A 109 8.88 4.17 -19.16
N ALA A 110 10.07 3.60 -18.96
CA ALA A 110 10.55 3.09 -17.66
C ALA A 110 9.65 2.03 -16.98
N ARG A 111 9.14 1.05 -17.74
CA ARG A 111 8.32 -0.06 -17.19
C ARG A 111 9.02 -0.83 -16.07
N SER A 112 10.35 -0.94 -16.13
CA SER A 112 11.15 -1.59 -15.09
C SER A 112 11.50 -0.68 -13.90
N GLY A 113 10.98 0.54 -13.85
CA GLY A 113 11.19 1.47 -12.73
C GLY A 113 12.61 2.00 -12.60
N ILE A 114 13.44 1.90 -13.64
CA ILE A 114 14.80 2.46 -13.64
C ILE A 114 14.77 3.93 -14.06
N SER A 115 15.48 4.76 -13.32
CA SER A 115 15.85 6.12 -13.67
C SER A 115 17.36 6.34 -13.49
N PRO A 116 17.95 7.42 -14.04
CA PRO A 116 19.40 7.68 -13.91
C PRO A 116 19.93 7.74 -12.47
N HIS A 117 19.08 8.01 -11.48
CA HIS A 117 19.50 8.23 -10.08
C HIS A 117 18.81 7.31 -9.06
N ALA A 118 17.89 6.45 -9.51
CA ALA A 118 17.12 5.60 -8.62
C ALA A 118 16.46 4.42 -9.34
N VAL A 119 16.21 3.36 -8.58
CA VAL A 119 15.31 2.27 -8.96
C VAL A 119 14.08 2.31 -8.08
N GLN A 120 12.91 2.30 -8.71
CA GLN A 120 11.63 2.19 -8.05
C GLN A 120 11.50 0.81 -7.40
N THR A 121 11.02 0.80 -6.16
CA THR A 121 10.64 -0.41 -5.46
C THR A 121 9.16 -0.37 -5.09
N VAL A 122 8.52 -1.53 -5.06
CA VAL A 122 7.14 -1.70 -4.61
C VAL A 122 7.15 -2.36 -3.22
N PRO A 123 6.78 -1.64 -2.16
CA PRO A 123 6.57 -2.25 -0.85
C PRO A 123 5.34 -3.15 -0.86
N VAL A 124 5.48 -4.32 -0.25
CA VAL A 124 4.37 -5.26 0.00
C VAL A 124 4.18 -5.33 1.51
N LEU A 125 3.02 -4.90 2.00
CA LEU A 125 2.70 -4.93 3.43
C LEU A 125 2.03 -6.24 3.80
N CYS A 126 2.40 -6.81 4.94
CA CYS A 126 1.87 -8.08 5.45
C CYS A 126 1.15 -7.86 6.78
N TYR A 127 -0.16 -8.05 6.80
CA TYR A 127 -1.03 -8.03 7.99
C TYR A 127 -1.47 -9.46 8.35
N HIS A 128 -2.01 -9.66 9.55
CA HIS A 128 -2.51 -10.98 9.97
C HIS A 128 -3.89 -10.87 10.64
N ARG A 129 -3.97 -10.25 11.83
CA ARG A 129 -5.21 -10.16 12.62
C ARG A 129 -5.69 -8.74 12.81
N PHE A 130 -7.00 -8.59 12.90
CA PHE A 130 -7.66 -7.32 13.18
C PHE A 130 -8.57 -7.46 14.40
N GLY A 131 -8.65 -6.42 15.24
CA GLY A 131 -9.48 -6.47 16.45
C GLY A 131 -9.66 -5.10 17.09
N ASP A 132 -9.87 -5.09 18.41
CA ASP A 132 -10.12 -3.86 19.18
C ASP A 132 -8.86 -3.28 19.83
N ARG A 133 -7.74 -4.01 19.77
CA ARG A 133 -6.46 -3.62 20.37
C ARG A 133 -5.32 -3.79 19.40
N ASP A 134 -4.21 -3.15 19.73
CA ASP A 134 -2.96 -3.23 18.98
C ASP A 134 -1.95 -4.06 19.80
N ASP A 135 -1.61 -5.27 19.31
CA ASP A 135 -0.83 -6.25 20.08
C ASP A 135 -0.14 -7.27 19.14
N GLY A 136 1.19 -7.24 19.05
CA GLY A 136 1.95 -8.11 18.14
C GLY A 136 1.40 -8.07 16.72
N MET A 137 0.98 -9.23 16.19
CA MET A 137 0.41 -9.38 14.84
C MET A 137 -1.07 -8.96 14.70
N MET A 138 -1.69 -8.47 15.78
CA MET A 138 -3.04 -7.90 15.76
C MET A 138 -2.98 -6.38 15.67
N ILE A 139 -3.71 -5.81 14.72
CA ILE A 139 -3.92 -4.36 14.59
C ILE A 139 -5.36 -4.00 14.90
N SER A 140 -5.58 -2.91 15.63
CA SER A 140 -6.93 -2.43 15.91
C SER A 140 -7.60 -1.91 14.64
N ALA A 141 -8.94 -2.01 14.55
CA ALA A 141 -9.71 -1.46 13.43
C ALA A 141 -9.39 0.03 13.20
N ARG A 142 -9.28 0.80 14.30
CA ARG A 142 -8.91 2.22 14.28
C ARG A 142 -7.52 2.43 13.66
N ARG A 143 -6.52 1.66 14.08
CA ARG A 143 -5.14 1.80 13.59
C ARG A 143 -5.03 1.40 12.12
N PHE A 144 -5.72 0.34 11.71
CA PHE A 144 -5.77 -0.07 10.31
C PHE A 144 -6.43 0.99 9.43
N GLU A 145 -7.57 1.57 9.87
CA GLU A 145 -8.22 2.67 9.16
C GLU A 145 -7.31 3.91 9.07
N GLN A 146 -6.58 4.26 10.13
CA GLN A 146 -5.59 5.34 10.09
C GLN A 146 -4.48 5.10 9.06
N GLN A 147 -4.04 3.84 8.91
CA GLN A 147 -3.05 3.47 7.90
C GLN A 147 -3.62 3.61 6.48
N MET A 148 -4.85 3.15 6.24
CA MET A 148 -5.51 3.29 4.94
C MET A 148 -5.76 4.77 4.59
N ALA A 149 -6.21 5.57 5.56
CA ALA A 149 -6.34 7.02 5.42
C ALA A 149 -5.00 7.66 5.05
N TYR A 150 -3.92 7.26 5.73
CA TYR A 150 -2.59 7.78 5.42
C TYR A 150 -2.17 7.48 3.97
N LEU A 151 -2.40 6.26 3.47
CA LEU A 151 -2.10 5.91 2.08
C LEU A 151 -2.82 6.84 1.11
N ARG A 152 -4.15 6.98 1.27
CA ARG A 152 -4.98 7.87 0.45
C ARG A 152 -4.50 9.32 0.52
N ASP A 153 -4.34 9.86 1.73
CA ASP A 153 -4.07 11.28 1.96
C ASP A 153 -2.65 11.69 1.55
N ASN A 154 -1.73 10.74 1.39
CA ASN A 154 -0.35 10.99 0.96
C ASN A 154 -0.08 10.55 -0.49
N GLY A 155 -1.13 10.23 -1.25
CA GLY A 155 -1.07 9.91 -2.68
C GLY A 155 -0.48 8.54 -3.00
N TYR A 156 -0.51 7.59 -2.06
CA TYR A 156 -0.17 6.20 -2.37
C TYR A 156 -1.26 5.56 -3.22
N GLN A 157 -0.84 4.72 -4.16
CA GLN A 157 -1.72 3.92 -5.00
C GLN A 157 -1.64 2.47 -4.53
N VAL A 158 -2.72 1.98 -3.94
CA VAL A 158 -2.80 0.55 -3.61
C VAL A 158 -3.09 -0.21 -4.89
N ILE A 159 -2.16 -1.06 -5.31
CA ILE A 159 -2.26 -1.82 -6.55
C ILE A 159 -2.58 -3.30 -6.26
N PRO A 160 -3.32 -4.00 -7.14
CA PRO A 160 -3.54 -5.43 -7.00
C PRO A 160 -2.23 -6.20 -7.23
N LEU A 161 -2.17 -7.44 -6.75
CA LEU A 161 -0.99 -8.29 -6.88
C LEU A 161 -0.59 -8.54 -8.34
N THR A 162 -1.58 -8.63 -9.23
CA THR A 162 -1.37 -8.80 -10.67
C THR A 162 -0.61 -7.64 -11.29
N ALA A 163 -0.81 -6.41 -10.83
CA ALA A 163 -0.03 -5.26 -11.28
C ALA A 163 1.43 -5.32 -10.80
N LEU A 164 1.69 -5.91 -9.62
CA LEU A 164 3.06 -6.19 -9.18
C LEU A 164 3.70 -7.26 -10.07
N LEU A 165 2.99 -8.34 -10.40
CA LEU A 165 3.49 -9.36 -11.33
C LEU A 165 3.87 -8.75 -12.68
N GLU A 166 3.00 -7.94 -13.27
CA GLU A 166 3.27 -7.29 -14.56
C GLU A 166 4.44 -6.31 -14.50
N PHE A 167 4.66 -5.66 -13.36
CA PHE A 167 5.85 -4.83 -13.13
C PHE A 167 7.14 -5.66 -13.07
N LEU A 168 7.13 -6.79 -12.37
CA LEU A 168 8.26 -7.73 -12.30
C LEU A 168 8.61 -8.31 -13.69
N GLU A 169 7.61 -8.51 -14.54
CA GLU A 169 7.81 -9.00 -15.91
C GLU A 169 8.13 -7.87 -16.91
N GLY A 170 8.21 -6.62 -16.45
CA GLY A 170 8.44 -5.45 -17.30
C GLY A 170 7.31 -5.16 -18.30
N ARG A 171 6.13 -5.77 -18.11
CA ARG A 171 4.97 -5.59 -18.98
C ARG A 171 4.29 -4.25 -18.76
N GLN A 172 4.23 -3.79 -17.51
CA GLN A 172 3.53 -2.55 -17.13
C GLN A 172 4.36 -1.72 -16.13
N ARG A 173 4.28 -0.39 -16.24
CA ARG A 173 4.76 0.52 -15.19
C ARG A 173 3.73 0.59 -14.06
N VAL A 174 4.19 0.76 -12.82
CA VAL A 174 3.33 1.06 -11.65
C VAL A 174 3.60 2.47 -11.13
N PRO A 175 2.62 3.10 -10.43
CA PRO A 175 2.80 4.42 -9.83
C PRO A 175 4.03 4.48 -8.92
N ARG A 176 4.74 5.61 -8.87
CA ARG A 176 5.91 5.84 -8.00
C ARG A 176 5.59 5.53 -6.55
N LYS A 177 4.39 5.89 -6.07
CA LYS A 177 3.88 5.56 -4.73
C LYS A 177 2.98 4.32 -4.70
N ALA A 178 3.29 3.31 -5.51
CA ALA A 178 2.61 2.02 -5.46
C ALA A 178 2.86 1.30 -4.13
N VAL A 179 1.85 0.58 -3.64
CA VAL A 179 1.95 -0.33 -2.49
C VAL A 179 1.02 -1.51 -2.70
N VAL A 180 1.44 -2.71 -2.29
CA VAL A 180 0.58 -3.90 -2.27
C VAL A 180 0.20 -4.21 -0.83
N LEU A 181 -1.08 -4.51 -0.60
CA LEU A 181 -1.58 -4.97 0.70
C LEU A 181 -1.79 -6.49 0.66
N THR A 182 -1.16 -7.20 1.58
CA THR A 182 -1.33 -8.64 1.78
C THR A 182 -1.76 -8.93 3.22
N ILE A 183 -2.58 -9.95 3.40
CA ILE A 183 -3.10 -10.38 4.70
C ILE A 183 -2.99 -11.90 4.79
N ASP A 184 -2.29 -12.39 5.81
CA ASP A 184 -2.00 -13.81 5.97
C ASP A 184 -3.04 -14.52 6.85
N ASP A 185 -2.89 -15.84 6.94
CA ASP A 185 -3.63 -16.79 7.77
C ASP A 185 -5.10 -17.03 7.41
N GLY A 186 -5.82 -16.06 6.86
CA GLY A 186 -7.25 -16.22 6.55
C GLY A 186 -8.16 -16.15 7.78
N HIS A 187 -7.82 -15.32 8.77
CA HIS A 187 -8.64 -15.10 9.97
C HIS A 187 -10.02 -14.49 9.67
N GLN A 188 -11.03 -14.84 10.48
CA GLN A 188 -12.38 -14.24 10.41
C GLN A 188 -12.40 -12.71 10.55
N SER A 189 -11.41 -12.13 11.23
CA SER A 189 -11.29 -10.67 11.37
C SER A 189 -11.07 -9.95 10.04
N ILE A 190 -10.55 -10.65 9.02
CA ILE A 190 -10.36 -10.09 7.68
C ILE A 190 -11.71 -9.68 7.10
N TYR A 191 -12.67 -10.60 7.06
CA TYR A 191 -14.03 -10.34 6.58
C TYR A 191 -14.77 -9.32 7.44
N LYS A 192 -14.66 -9.43 8.78
CA LYS A 192 -15.44 -8.61 9.70
C LYS A 192 -14.94 -7.16 9.84
N ILE A 193 -13.64 -6.92 9.66
CA ILE A 193 -13.01 -5.63 9.97
C ILE A 193 -12.23 -5.09 8.77
N ALA A 194 -11.28 -5.85 8.24
CA ALA A 194 -10.38 -5.34 7.21
C ALA A 194 -11.11 -5.07 5.90
N TYR A 195 -11.96 -6.01 5.44
CA TYR A 195 -12.67 -5.92 4.17
C TYR A 195 -13.61 -4.69 4.08
N PRO A 196 -14.48 -4.39 5.07
CA PRO A 196 -15.29 -3.17 5.06
C PRO A 196 -14.45 -1.88 4.98
N ILE A 197 -13.30 -1.85 5.67
CA ILE A 197 -12.38 -0.71 5.63
C ILE A 197 -11.75 -0.61 4.23
N LEU A 198 -11.19 -1.69 3.69
CA LEU A 198 -10.60 -1.71 2.34
C LEU A 198 -11.62 -1.27 1.28
N LYS A 199 -12.87 -1.76 1.38
CA LYS A 199 -13.98 -1.37 0.51
C LYS A 199 -14.30 0.12 0.60
N LYS A 200 -14.29 0.71 1.80
CA LYS A 200 -14.46 2.16 1.99
C LYS A 200 -13.42 2.99 1.24
N TYR A 201 -12.19 2.50 1.11
CA TYR A 201 -11.11 3.18 0.39
C TYR A 201 -10.97 2.75 -1.08
N GLY A 202 -11.69 1.71 -1.51
CA GLY A 202 -11.53 1.10 -2.83
C GLY A 202 -10.14 0.47 -3.02
N PHE A 203 -9.52 0.00 -1.93
CA PHE A 203 -8.16 -0.53 -1.95
C PHE A 203 -8.17 -2.03 -2.18
N PRO A 204 -7.48 -2.53 -3.22
CA PRO A 204 -7.33 -3.97 -3.39
C PRO A 204 -6.40 -4.56 -2.32
N ALA A 205 -6.60 -5.84 -2.01
CA ALA A 205 -5.71 -6.59 -1.15
C ALA A 205 -5.70 -8.08 -1.53
N THR A 206 -4.60 -8.76 -1.22
CA THR A 206 -4.49 -10.21 -1.37
C THR A 206 -4.54 -10.87 -0.01
N VAL A 207 -5.39 -11.88 0.14
CA VAL A 207 -5.46 -12.71 1.33
C VAL A 207 -4.80 -14.07 1.04
N PHE A 208 -3.74 -14.38 1.78
CA PHE A 208 -3.08 -15.68 1.74
C PHE A 208 -3.71 -16.59 2.80
N ILE A 209 -4.27 -17.73 2.39
CA ILE A 209 -5.00 -18.63 3.28
C ILE A 209 -4.34 -20.01 3.32
N TYR A 210 -4.17 -20.54 4.54
CA TYR A 210 -3.79 -21.95 4.70
C TYR A 210 -5.04 -22.82 4.83
N SER A 211 -5.08 -23.90 4.05
CA SER A 211 -6.34 -24.53 3.66
C SER A 211 -7.05 -25.31 4.76
N ASP A 212 -6.34 -25.74 5.81
CA ASP A 212 -6.92 -26.44 6.96
C ASP A 212 -7.66 -25.50 7.93
N TYR A 213 -7.40 -24.20 7.88
CA TYR A 213 -8.10 -23.23 8.75
C TYR A 213 -9.42 -22.73 8.17
N LEU A 214 -9.61 -22.89 6.86
CA LEU A 214 -10.86 -22.57 6.16
C LEU A 214 -12.03 -23.33 6.78
N GLY A 215 -13.03 -22.59 7.28
CA GLY A 215 -14.22 -23.16 7.92
C GLY A 215 -14.01 -23.71 9.34
N TYR A 216 -12.77 -23.85 9.81
CA TYR A 216 -12.43 -24.39 11.15
C TYR A 216 -11.82 -23.33 12.09
N GLY A 217 -12.23 -22.07 11.90
CA GLY A 217 -11.80 -20.91 12.68
C GLY A 217 -11.37 -19.73 11.80
N GLY A 218 -10.97 -20.01 10.56
CA GLY A 218 -10.72 -19.03 9.51
C GLY A 218 -11.96 -18.72 8.68
N LEU A 219 -11.76 -17.97 7.59
CA LEU A 219 -12.78 -17.59 6.62
C LEU A 219 -13.56 -18.82 6.08
N THR A 220 -14.82 -18.58 5.71
CA THR A 220 -15.65 -19.58 5.02
C THR A 220 -15.72 -19.28 3.51
N TRP A 221 -16.06 -20.29 2.71
CA TRP A 221 -16.26 -20.08 1.26
C TRP A 221 -17.28 -19.01 0.92
N PRO A 222 -18.48 -18.95 1.55
CA PRO A 222 -19.42 -17.85 1.30
C PRO A 222 -18.81 -16.46 1.55
N GLN A 223 -18.01 -16.30 2.61
CA GLN A 223 -17.33 -15.03 2.90
C GLN A 223 -16.26 -14.71 1.87
N ILE A 224 -15.49 -15.72 1.43
CA ILE A 224 -14.49 -15.56 0.36
C ILE A 224 -15.15 -15.07 -0.93
N HIS A 225 -16.20 -15.75 -1.37
CA HIS A 225 -16.95 -15.35 -2.57
C HIS A 225 -17.54 -13.95 -2.43
N GLU A 226 -18.09 -13.60 -1.26
CA GLU A 226 -18.61 -12.25 -1.03
C GLU A 226 -17.52 -11.18 -1.15
N MET A 227 -16.34 -11.41 -0.56
CA MET A 227 -15.22 -10.47 -0.67
C MET A 227 -14.68 -10.35 -2.11
N GLY A 228 -14.75 -11.44 -2.88
CA GLY A 228 -14.32 -11.47 -4.29
C GLY A 228 -15.25 -10.69 -5.24
N ARG A 229 -16.55 -10.57 -4.92
CA ARG A 229 -17.55 -9.94 -5.82
C ARG A 229 -17.25 -8.50 -6.23
N ASP A 230 -16.61 -7.73 -5.35
CA ASP A 230 -16.27 -6.34 -5.65
C ASP A 230 -14.96 -6.20 -6.44
N GLY A 231 -14.26 -7.31 -6.72
CA GLY A 231 -12.96 -7.32 -7.41
C GLY A 231 -11.81 -6.71 -6.58
N LEU A 232 -12.02 -6.47 -5.28
CA LEU A 232 -11.01 -5.89 -4.40
C LEU A 232 -10.13 -6.93 -3.73
N ILE A 233 -10.66 -8.12 -3.44
CA ILE A 233 -9.96 -9.13 -2.65
C ILE A 233 -9.61 -10.34 -3.50
N ASP A 234 -8.31 -10.59 -3.64
CA ASP A 234 -7.76 -11.79 -4.25
C ASP A 234 -7.43 -12.83 -3.17
N ILE A 235 -7.69 -14.11 -3.46
CA ILE A 235 -7.35 -15.22 -2.55
C ILE A 235 -6.19 -16.03 -3.13
N GLN A 236 -5.17 -16.26 -2.32
CA GLN A 236 -3.93 -16.93 -2.71
C GLN A 236 -3.49 -17.94 -1.62
N ALA A 237 -2.48 -18.75 -1.87
CA ALA A 237 -2.16 -19.91 -1.03
C ALA A 237 -1.16 -19.61 0.10
N HIS A 238 -1.36 -20.21 1.27
CA HIS A 238 -0.48 -20.08 2.43
C HIS A 238 -0.11 -21.42 3.10
N SER A 239 0.08 -22.48 2.32
CA SER A 239 0.25 -23.88 2.78
C SER A 239 -1.03 -24.60 3.20
N LYS A 240 -0.92 -25.87 3.56
CA LYS A 240 -2.05 -26.67 4.05
C LYS A 240 -2.26 -26.41 5.53
N THR A 241 -1.22 -26.60 6.34
CA THR A 241 -1.29 -26.65 7.80
C THR A 241 -0.61 -25.49 8.50
N HIS A 242 0.02 -24.57 7.76
CA HIS A 242 0.91 -23.52 8.29
C HIS A 242 2.19 -24.09 8.94
N ALA A 243 2.66 -25.24 8.46
CA ALA A 243 3.95 -25.81 8.85
C ALA A 243 5.13 -25.03 8.25
N ASN A 244 6.25 -24.99 8.97
CA ASN A 244 7.50 -24.48 8.39
C ASN A 244 8.03 -25.49 7.36
N LEU A 245 8.05 -25.09 6.09
CA LEU A 245 8.42 -25.95 4.95
C LEU A 245 9.93 -26.16 4.84
N ASN A 246 10.72 -25.22 5.39
CA ASN A 246 12.18 -25.26 5.37
C ASN A 246 12.76 -26.25 6.40
N LYS A 247 11.95 -26.72 7.36
CA LYS A 247 12.41 -27.58 8.45
C LYS A 247 11.86 -28.99 8.34
N ARG A 248 12.72 -29.98 8.58
CA ARG A 248 12.32 -31.36 8.81
C ARG A 248 11.80 -31.52 10.23
N LEU A 249 10.83 -32.41 10.40
CA LEU A 249 10.40 -32.84 11.72
C LEU A 249 11.45 -33.78 12.35
N PRO A 250 11.52 -33.87 13.68
CA PRO A 250 12.41 -34.83 14.35
C PRO A 250 12.17 -36.27 13.85
N GLY A 251 13.22 -36.93 13.38
CA GLY A 251 13.14 -38.31 12.84
C GLY A 251 12.56 -38.43 11.43
N GLU A 252 12.20 -37.32 10.77
CA GLU A 252 11.65 -37.33 9.41
C GLU A 252 12.74 -37.64 8.38
N SER A 253 12.52 -38.71 7.60
CA SER A 253 13.40 -39.03 6.48
C SER A 253 13.31 -37.96 5.39
N ARG A 254 14.32 -37.85 4.53
CA ARG A 254 14.28 -36.90 3.40
C ARG A 254 13.08 -37.15 2.49
N ALA A 255 12.73 -38.40 2.23
CA ALA A 255 11.59 -38.75 1.37
C ALA A 255 10.26 -38.35 2.02
N ALA A 256 10.10 -38.60 3.32
CA ALA A 256 8.91 -38.18 4.05
C ALA A 256 8.76 -36.64 4.08
N TRP A 257 9.87 -35.93 4.27
CA TRP A 257 9.88 -34.47 4.22
C TRP A 257 9.46 -33.94 2.85
N LEU A 258 10.03 -34.47 1.76
CA LEU A 258 9.67 -34.08 0.39
C LEU A 258 8.18 -34.30 0.11
N HIS A 259 7.65 -35.46 0.50
CA HIS A 259 6.22 -35.76 0.35
C HIS A 259 5.33 -34.83 1.18
N ARG A 260 5.74 -34.48 2.40
CA ARG A 260 5.03 -33.53 3.25
C ARG A 260 5.02 -32.13 2.63
N ILE A 261 6.15 -31.59 2.19
CA ILE A 261 6.19 -30.24 1.61
C ILE A 261 5.42 -30.17 0.29
N GLU A 262 5.46 -31.23 -0.53
CA GLU A 262 4.61 -31.34 -1.70
C GLU A 262 3.13 -31.25 -1.31
N THR A 263 2.70 -32.01 -0.29
CA THR A 263 1.33 -31.96 0.22
C THR A 263 0.95 -30.57 0.74
N GLU A 264 1.86 -29.89 1.44
CA GLU A 264 1.67 -28.53 1.93
C GLU A 264 1.50 -27.50 0.80
N VAL A 265 2.09 -27.74 -0.37
CA VAL A 265 1.94 -26.88 -1.55
C VAL A 265 0.70 -27.28 -2.38
N ALA A 266 0.52 -28.57 -2.64
CA ALA A 266 -0.52 -29.10 -3.53
C ALA A 266 -1.93 -28.92 -2.99
N ALA A 267 -2.15 -29.29 -1.72
CA ALA A 267 -3.48 -29.31 -1.12
C ALA A 267 -4.19 -27.93 -1.13
N PRO A 268 -3.57 -26.82 -0.69
CA PRO A 268 -4.21 -25.51 -0.79
C PRO A 268 -4.41 -25.09 -2.25
N THR A 269 -3.48 -25.42 -3.15
CA THR A 269 -3.60 -25.10 -4.58
C THR A 269 -4.87 -25.68 -5.18
N ASN A 270 -5.08 -26.99 -5.02
CA ASN A 270 -6.23 -27.68 -5.59
C ASN A 270 -7.53 -27.14 -4.99
N LYS A 271 -7.58 -27.04 -3.65
CA LYS A 271 -8.76 -26.57 -2.93
C LYS A 271 -9.12 -25.12 -3.28
N LEU A 272 -8.14 -24.23 -3.43
CA LEU A 272 -8.38 -22.85 -3.83
C LEU A 272 -8.78 -22.78 -5.30
N ARG A 273 -8.14 -23.51 -6.22
CA ARG A 273 -8.50 -23.49 -7.66
C ARG A 273 -9.90 -24.02 -7.94
N GLU A 274 -10.42 -24.92 -7.12
CA GLU A 274 -11.79 -25.43 -7.23
C GLU A 274 -12.86 -24.39 -6.85
N HIS A 275 -12.50 -23.40 -6.01
CA HIS A 275 -13.47 -22.51 -5.38
C HIS A 275 -13.17 -21.01 -5.53
N ALA A 276 -11.96 -20.61 -5.90
CA ALA A 276 -11.60 -19.21 -6.04
C ALA A 276 -12.12 -18.65 -7.36
N ASP A 277 -12.68 -17.45 -7.29
CA ASP A 277 -13.15 -16.72 -8.47
C ASP A 277 -11.99 -16.11 -9.28
N THR A 278 -10.76 -16.10 -8.73
CA THR A 278 -9.55 -15.59 -9.38
C THR A 278 -8.42 -16.62 -9.45
N PRO A 279 -7.50 -16.51 -10.43
CA PRO A 279 -6.38 -17.43 -10.57
C PRO A 279 -5.49 -17.48 -9.32
N VAL A 280 -5.17 -18.69 -8.87
CA VAL A 280 -4.22 -18.94 -7.77
C VAL A 280 -2.82 -19.00 -8.35
N ILE A 281 -2.10 -17.89 -8.26
CA ILE A 281 -0.79 -17.63 -8.89
C ILE A 281 0.31 -17.28 -7.88
N ALA A 282 -0.03 -17.06 -6.61
CA ALA A 282 0.90 -16.63 -5.60
C ALA A 282 0.85 -17.50 -4.33
N TYR A 283 2.01 -17.64 -3.69
CA TYR A 283 2.18 -18.41 -2.46
C TYR A 283 2.94 -17.57 -1.43
N ALA A 284 2.41 -17.47 -0.21
CA ALA A 284 3.16 -16.94 0.92
C ALA A 284 3.73 -18.10 1.73
N TYR A 285 5.04 -18.08 2.03
CA TYR A 285 5.65 -19.13 2.84
C TYR A 285 5.31 -18.90 4.33
N PRO A 286 4.81 -19.91 5.06
CA PRO A 286 4.67 -19.82 6.51
C PRO A 286 6.00 -19.39 7.15
N TYR A 287 5.95 -18.41 8.06
CA TYR A 287 7.13 -17.80 8.70
C TYR A 287 8.10 -17.09 7.74
N GLY A 288 7.78 -17.01 6.46
CA GLY A 288 8.61 -16.44 5.39
C GLY A 288 9.89 -17.21 5.08
N GLU A 289 10.02 -18.45 5.55
CA GLU A 289 11.17 -19.31 5.29
C GLU A 289 10.91 -20.24 4.09
N THR A 290 11.91 -20.37 3.20
CA THR A 290 11.85 -21.27 2.03
C THR A 290 13.24 -21.79 1.69
N ASN A 291 13.31 -22.76 0.78
CA ASN A 291 14.55 -23.27 0.17
C ASN A 291 14.28 -23.72 -1.27
N GLU A 292 15.34 -24.13 -1.99
CA GLU A 292 15.25 -24.54 -3.40
C GLU A 292 14.22 -25.64 -3.64
N GLN A 293 14.12 -26.65 -2.76
CA GLN A 293 13.15 -27.74 -2.95
C GLN A 293 11.71 -27.26 -2.81
N VAL A 294 11.43 -26.32 -1.90
CA VAL A 294 10.10 -25.72 -1.78
C VAL A 294 9.78 -24.86 -3.01
N ILE A 295 10.76 -24.11 -3.52
CA ILE A 295 10.61 -23.30 -4.74
C ILE A 295 10.34 -24.20 -5.96
N ASP A 296 11.04 -25.33 -6.09
CA ASP A 296 10.81 -26.31 -7.16
C ASP A 296 9.36 -26.81 -7.14
N PHE A 297 8.81 -27.09 -5.95
CA PHE A 297 7.39 -27.45 -5.84
C PHE A 297 6.47 -26.30 -6.24
N LEU A 298 6.74 -25.06 -5.84
CA LEU A 298 5.93 -23.92 -6.31
C LEU A 298 5.88 -23.86 -7.85
N GLY A 299 7.02 -24.04 -8.52
CA GLY A 299 7.09 -24.09 -9.98
C GLY A 299 6.29 -25.24 -10.58
N GLN A 300 6.32 -26.44 -9.98
CA GLN A 300 5.54 -27.60 -10.42
C GLN A 300 4.02 -27.42 -10.30
N TYR A 301 3.57 -26.54 -9.39
CA TYR A 301 2.16 -26.24 -9.17
C TYR A 301 1.73 -24.89 -9.81
N ASP A 302 2.51 -24.39 -10.78
CA ASP A 302 2.23 -23.17 -11.56
C ASP A 302 2.09 -21.88 -10.74
N TYR A 303 2.77 -21.80 -9.59
CA TYR A 303 2.89 -20.53 -8.88
C TYR A 303 3.87 -19.62 -9.62
N LEU A 304 3.47 -18.36 -9.80
CA LEU A 304 4.29 -17.32 -10.43
C LEU A 304 5.05 -16.50 -9.40
N LEU A 305 4.51 -16.36 -8.18
CA LEU A 305 5.07 -15.53 -7.12
C LEU A 305 5.19 -16.30 -5.80
N GLY A 306 6.30 -16.09 -5.10
CA GLY A 306 6.57 -16.59 -3.75
C GLY A 306 6.95 -15.46 -2.81
N PHE A 307 6.33 -15.39 -1.63
CA PHE A 307 6.49 -14.30 -0.69
C PHE A 307 7.09 -14.72 0.65
N THR A 308 8.14 -14.01 1.05
CA THR A 308 8.79 -14.11 2.37
C THR A 308 8.21 -13.09 3.34
N VAL A 309 8.79 -12.97 4.54
CA VAL A 309 8.51 -11.86 5.48
C VAL A 309 9.73 -10.97 5.72
N PHE A 310 10.74 -11.07 4.85
CA PHE A 310 11.92 -10.22 4.91
C PHE A 310 11.52 -8.80 4.48
N PRO A 311 11.85 -7.76 5.28
CA PRO A 311 11.46 -6.39 4.99
C PRO A 311 12.25 -5.85 3.80
N GLY A 312 11.59 -5.07 2.96
CA GLY A 312 12.18 -4.45 1.78
C GLY A 312 11.13 -4.17 0.71
N GLY A 313 11.47 -3.32 -0.25
CA GLY A 313 10.68 -3.16 -1.47
C GLY A 313 11.18 -4.10 -2.57
N ASN A 314 10.31 -4.39 -3.53
CA ASN A 314 10.60 -5.26 -4.67
C ASN A 314 10.84 -4.42 -5.93
N THR A 315 11.95 -4.63 -6.62
CA THR A 315 12.23 -3.99 -7.92
C THR A 315 11.66 -4.85 -9.04
N ALA A 316 11.62 -4.34 -10.27
CA ALA A 316 11.29 -5.14 -11.45
C ALA A 316 12.26 -6.32 -11.71
N TYR A 317 13.36 -6.42 -10.96
CA TYR A 317 14.38 -7.47 -11.08
C TYR A 317 14.42 -8.38 -9.85
N SER A 318 13.51 -8.18 -8.89
CA SER A 318 13.39 -9.06 -7.73
C SER A 318 13.06 -10.48 -8.18
N TYR A 319 13.73 -11.47 -7.59
CA TYR A 319 13.46 -12.88 -7.88
C TYR A 319 12.03 -13.23 -7.45
N PRO A 320 11.17 -13.71 -8.37
CA PRO A 320 9.73 -13.77 -8.14
C PRO A 320 9.31 -14.77 -7.05
N TYR A 321 10.15 -15.75 -6.73
CA TYR A 321 9.86 -16.75 -5.70
C TYR A 321 10.32 -16.36 -4.29
N THR A 322 10.99 -15.22 -4.10
CA THR A 322 11.44 -14.75 -2.77
C THR A 322 11.18 -13.27 -2.57
N LEU A 323 9.99 -12.81 -2.96
CA LEU A 323 9.60 -11.42 -2.81
C LEU A 323 9.56 -11.00 -1.33
N HIS A 324 9.97 -9.77 -1.09
CA HIS A 324 10.03 -9.16 0.25
C HIS A 324 8.64 -8.67 0.67
N ARG A 325 8.35 -8.81 1.97
CA ARG A 325 7.17 -8.22 2.61
C ARG A 325 7.53 -7.62 3.96
N SER A 326 6.98 -6.45 4.24
CA SER A 326 7.13 -5.79 5.53
C SER A 326 5.95 -6.14 6.43
N MET A 327 6.20 -6.94 7.47
CA MET A 327 5.19 -7.25 8.49
C MET A 327 4.76 -5.99 9.24
N ILE A 328 3.45 -5.80 9.35
CA ILE A 328 2.83 -4.72 10.12
C ILE A 328 2.36 -5.30 11.46
N PHE A 329 2.96 -4.77 12.53
CA PHE A 329 2.63 -5.14 13.90
C PHE A 329 1.84 -4.02 14.58
N GLY A 330 0.83 -4.36 15.38
CA GLY A 330 0.01 -3.39 16.12
C GLY A 330 0.79 -2.69 17.24
N ASP A 331 1.72 -3.40 17.86
CA ASP A 331 2.63 -2.85 18.88
C ASP A 331 3.63 -1.83 18.30
N ARG A 332 3.65 -1.64 16.97
CA ARG A 332 4.43 -0.61 16.28
C ARG A 332 3.56 0.57 15.85
N GLY A 333 4.08 1.78 16.07
CA GLY A 333 3.38 3.04 15.73
C GLY A 333 3.38 3.37 14.23
N MET A 334 2.69 4.46 13.87
CA MET A 334 2.63 4.96 12.49
C MET A 334 4.01 5.26 11.87
N GLN A 335 5.04 5.55 12.66
CA GLN A 335 6.39 5.73 12.14
C GLN A 335 6.95 4.46 11.50
N ALA A 336 6.72 3.30 12.12
CA ALA A 336 7.14 2.02 11.56
C ALA A 336 6.38 1.69 10.27
N PHE A 337 5.07 1.96 10.26
CA PHE A 337 4.24 1.86 9.05
C PHE A 337 4.79 2.72 7.91
N ARG A 338 5.11 4.00 8.17
CA ARG A 338 5.71 4.88 7.15
C ARG A 338 7.05 4.38 6.64
N LYS A 339 7.89 3.80 7.50
CA LYS A 339 9.16 3.19 7.09
C LYS A 339 8.96 1.98 6.18
N ALA A 340 7.92 1.19 6.41
CA ALA A 340 7.56 0.04 5.56
C ALA A 340 7.08 0.45 4.16
N LEU A 341 6.73 1.73 3.96
CA LEU A 341 6.31 2.29 2.66
C LEU A 341 7.47 2.80 1.80
N ASN A 342 8.72 2.56 2.19
CA ASN A 342 9.86 3.00 1.39
C ASN A 342 9.83 2.33 0.00
N ASN A 343 9.80 3.15 -1.04
CA ASN A 343 9.50 2.77 -2.43
C ASN A 343 10.61 3.18 -3.41
N THR A 344 11.79 3.57 -2.91
CA THR A 344 12.92 3.98 -3.73
C THR A 344 14.23 3.41 -3.18
N MET A 345 15.06 2.89 -4.07
CA MET A 345 16.48 2.68 -3.83
C MET A 345 17.28 3.70 -4.65
N SER A 346 17.98 4.60 -3.97
CA SER A 346 18.88 5.59 -4.58
C SER A 346 20.29 5.03 -4.70
N PHE A 347 21.03 5.49 -5.71
CA PHE A 347 22.43 5.14 -5.95
C PHE A 347 23.39 6.16 -5.36
#